data_AF-A0A7S1V0S5-F1
#
_entry.id   AF-A0A7S1V0S5-F1
#
_cell.length_a   1.000
_cell.length_b   1.000
_cell.length_c   1.000
_cell.angle_alpha   90.00
_cell.angle_beta   90.00
_cell.angle_gamma   90.00
#
_symmetry.space_group_name_H-M   'P 1'
#
loop_
_entity.id
_entity.type
_entity.pdbx_description
1 polymer ?
#
loop_
_entity_poly.entity_id
_entity_poly.type
_entity_poly.pdbx_seq_one_letter_code
_entity_poly.pdbx_strand_id
1 'polypeptide(L)'
;LDELTLEGVSLAPQSLHSTLSTVEKISLVDCCLMLQEQTAQEAAQPDCLIAWASALRQNLRIRHLQMTHIRFEDEDPEGVDEFLGALSTRSTLERIILNG
;
A
#
# COMPACT_ATOMS: atom_id res chain seq x y z
N LEU A 1 0.55 6.87 -17.65
CA LEU A 1 -0.61 6.12 -17.12
C LEU A 1 -0.96 6.83 -15.85
N ASP A 2 -1.99 7.66 -15.86
CA ASP A 2 -2.24 8.55 -14.72
C ASP A 2 -3.01 7.83 -13.61
N GLU A 3 -3.58 6.66 -13.92
CA GLU A 3 -4.44 5.88 -13.05
C GLU A 3 -4.15 4.39 -13.16
N LEU A 4 -4.15 3.71 -12.01
CA LEU A 4 -4.05 2.27 -11.85
C LEU A 4 -5.26 1.75 -11.09
N THR A 5 -6.00 0.81 -11.68
CA THR A 5 -7.07 0.08 -10.98
C THR A 5 -6.71 -1.40 -10.92
N LEU A 6 -6.79 -1.97 -9.73
CA LEU A 6 -6.51 -3.37 -9.45
C LEU A 6 -7.68 -3.96 -8.67
N GLU A 7 -8.17 -5.12 -9.12
CA GLU A 7 -9.34 -5.78 -8.56
C GLU A 7 -9.06 -7.26 -8.30
N GLY A 8 -9.32 -7.73 -7.07
CA GLY A 8 -9.21 -9.16 -6.73
C GLY A 8 -7.79 -9.73 -6.76
N VAL A 9 -6.76 -8.89 -6.67
CA VAL A 9 -5.35 -9.30 -6.77
C VAL A 9 -4.64 -9.23 -5.42
N SER A 10 -3.71 -10.15 -5.21
CA SER A 10 -2.75 -10.07 -4.10
C SER A 10 -1.59 -9.16 -4.47
N LEU A 11 -1.28 -8.20 -3.61
CA LEU A 11 -0.30 -7.15 -3.88
C LEU A 11 0.79 -7.12 -2.83
N ALA A 12 2.02 -7.29 -3.32
CA ALA A 12 3.21 -7.09 -2.54
C ALA A 12 3.71 -5.63 -2.64
N PRO A 13 4.25 -5.06 -1.54
CA PRO A 13 4.74 -3.67 -1.51
C PRO A 13 5.74 -3.34 -2.63
N GLN A 14 6.67 -4.26 -2.91
CA GLN A 14 7.70 -4.10 -3.95
C GLN A 14 7.13 -4.09 -5.37
N SER A 15 6.04 -4.80 -5.62
CA SER A 15 5.36 -4.82 -6.93
C SER A 15 4.74 -3.47 -7.26
N LEU A 16 4.44 -2.70 -6.22
CA LEU A 16 3.86 -1.39 -6.37
C LEU A 16 4.93 -0.34 -6.54
N HIS A 17 6.06 -0.38 -5.83
CA HIS A 17 7.02 0.74 -5.83
C HIS A 17 7.37 1.29 -7.24
N SER A 18 7.66 0.43 -8.21
CA SER A 18 7.91 0.82 -9.61
C SER A 18 6.65 1.40 -10.27
N THR A 19 5.50 0.77 -10.08
CA THR A 19 4.20 1.20 -10.62
C THR A 19 3.73 2.54 -10.01
N LEU A 20 3.82 2.69 -8.69
CA LEU A 20 3.47 3.89 -7.92
C LEU A 20 4.23 5.11 -8.48
N SER A 21 5.51 4.95 -8.86
CA SER A 21 6.33 6.05 -9.38
C SER A 21 5.83 6.68 -10.69
N THR A 22 4.89 6.01 -11.37
CA THR A 22 4.39 6.43 -12.69
C THR A 22 2.94 6.91 -12.69
N VAL A 23 2.20 6.72 -11.59
CA VAL A 23 0.75 6.96 -11.51
C VAL A 23 0.40 8.04 -10.49
N GLU A 24 -0.69 8.78 -10.73
CA GLU A 24 -1.20 9.80 -9.82
C GLU A 24 -2.46 9.32 -9.06
N LYS A 25 -3.15 8.31 -9.58
CA LYS A 25 -4.36 7.75 -8.98
C LYS A 25 -4.26 6.24 -8.86
N ILE A 26 -4.72 5.71 -7.74
CA ILE A 26 -4.75 4.29 -7.47
C ILE A 26 -6.09 3.91 -6.90
N SER A 27 -6.70 2.87 -7.46
CA SER A 27 -7.88 2.22 -6.94
C SER A 27 -7.60 0.74 -6.74
N LEU A 28 -7.71 0.29 -5.49
CA LEU A 28 -7.58 -1.11 -5.10
C LEU A 28 -8.96 -1.58 -4.61
N VAL A 29 -9.48 -2.65 -5.21
CA VAL A 29 -10.80 -3.22 -4.88
C VAL A 29 -10.66 -4.72 -4.64
N ASP A 30 -11.16 -5.21 -3.52
CA ASP A 30 -11.11 -6.64 -3.15
C ASP A 30 -9.67 -7.23 -3.18
N CYS A 31 -8.65 -6.37 -3.00
CA CYS A 31 -7.25 -6.79 -3.02
C CYS A 31 -6.78 -7.29 -1.64
N CYS A 32 -5.81 -8.20 -1.66
CA CYS A 32 -5.14 -8.69 -0.46
C CYS A 32 -3.72 -8.14 -0.40
N LEU A 33 -3.36 -7.42 0.66
CA LEU A 33 -2.01 -6.92 0.83
C LEU A 33 -1.18 -7.98 1.57
N MET A 34 -0.14 -8.47 0.91
CA MET A 34 0.64 -9.63 1.36
C MET A 34 2.15 -9.33 1.32
N LEU A 35 2.93 -9.96 2.19
CA LEU A 35 4.39 -10.02 2.01
C LEU A 35 4.68 -11.10 0.95
N GLN A 36 5.59 -10.85 0.00
CA GLN A 36 6.06 -11.99 -0.80
C GLN A 36 6.84 -12.93 0.12
N GLU A 37 6.55 -14.23 0.02
CA GLU A 37 7.45 -15.28 0.49
C GLU A 37 8.78 -15.18 -0.26
N GLN A 38 9.72 -14.40 0.27
CA GLN A 38 11.12 -14.55 -0.09
C GLN A 38 11.71 -15.59 0.84
N THR A 39 12.14 -16.69 0.22
CA THR A 39 12.82 -17.84 0.81
C THR A 39 13.73 -17.48 1.98
N ALA A 40 13.36 -17.99 3.16
CA ALA A 40 14.21 -18.31 4.30
C ALA A 40 15.41 -17.39 4.53
N GLN A 41 15.19 -16.23 5.16
CA GLN A 41 16.23 -15.64 6.02
C GLN A 41 15.59 -14.82 7.14
N GLU A 42 15.73 -15.33 8.36
CA GLU A 42 15.37 -14.66 9.61
C GLU A 42 16.14 -13.33 9.74
N ALA A 43 15.49 -12.25 9.32
CA ALA A 43 15.74 -10.90 9.77
C ALA A 43 14.36 -10.28 9.87
N ALA A 44 14.00 -9.76 11.05
CA ALA A 44 12.70 -9.14 11.36
C ALA A 44 12.06 -8.52 10.11
N GLN A 45 11.16 -9.27 9.48
CA GLN A 45 10.54 -8.84 8.24
C GLN A 45 9.58 -7.73 8.65
N PRO A 46 9.71 -6.51 8.09
CA PRO A 46 8.76 -5.46 8.40
C PRO A 46 7.38 -5.93 7.96
N ASP A 47 6.37 -5.76 8.82
CA ASP A 47 4.99 -6.12 8.53
C ASP A 47 4.58 -5.63 7.15
N CYS A 48 3.69 -6.37 6.49
CA CYS A 48 3.18 -6.00 5.16
C CYS A 48 2.78 -4.52 5.11
N LEU A 49 2.07 -4.09 6.15
CA LEU A 49 1.62 -2.71 6.34
C LEU A 49 2.75 -1.70 6.48
N ILE A 50 3.85 -2.03 7.18
CA ILE A 50 5.04 -1.17 7.31
C ILE A 50 5.70 -0.98 5.94
N ALA A 51 5.83 -2.07 5.18
CA ALA A 51 6.41 -2.00 3.84
C ALA A 51 5.53 -1.16 2.89
N TRP A 52 4.20 -1.29 3.00
CA TRP A 52 3.24 -0.42 2.31
C TRP A 52 3.33 1.04 2.73
N ALA A 53 3.44 1.31 4.03
CA ALA A 53 3.65 2.64 4.59
C ALA A 53 4.92 3.27 4.01
N SER A 54 6.01 2.51 3.94
CA SER A 54 7.28 2.94 3.34
C SER A 54 7.14 3.24 1.84
N ALA A 55 6.50 2.37 1.07
CA ALA A 55 6.26 2.57 -0.36
C ALA A 55 5.42 3.83 -0.61
N LEU A 56 4.38 4.04 0.20
CA LEU A 56 3.58 5.26 0.19
C LEU A 56 4.46 6.46 0.55
N ARG A 57 5.28 6.42 1.59
CA ARG A 57 6.20 7.52 2.00
C ARG A 57 7.27 7.87 0.98
N GLN A 58 7.62 6.96 0.08
CA GLN A 58 8.56 7.22 -1.01
C GLN A 58 7.89 7.73 -2.28
N ASN A 59 6.57 7.61 -2.39
CA ASN A 59 5.90 7.83 -3.67
C ASN A 59 5.83 9.25 -4.29
N LEU A 60 5.60 10.39 -3.64
CA LEU A 60 5.58 11.76 -4.20
C LEU A 60 4.64 12.12 -5.38
N ARG A 61 3.94 11.17 -6.02
CA ARG A 61 3.07 11.47 -7.17
C ARG A 61 1.60 11.19 -6.96
N ILE A 62 1.27 10.19 -6.14
CA ILE A 62 -0.11 9.80 -5.89
C ILE A 62 -0.82 10.96 -5.19
N ARG A 63 -1.95 11.33 -5.79
CA ARG A 63 -2.90 12.32 -5.31
C ARG A 63 -4.20 11.70 -4.87
N HIS A 64 -4.62 10.61 -5.53
CA HIS A 64 -5.83 9.90 -5.17
C HIS A 64 -5.54 8.44 -4.83
N LEU A 65 -5.89 8.04 -3.62
CA LEU A 65 -5.85 6.64 -3.17
C LEU A 65 -7.26 6.18 -2.82
N GLN A 66 -7.73 5.13 -3.47
CA GLN A 66 -8.95 4.43 -3.13
C GLN A 66 -8.63 2.99 -2.78
N MET A 67 -9.16 2.55 -1.64
CA MET A 67 -9.05 1.20 -1.10
C MET A 67 -10.45 0.74 -0.72
N THR A 68 -10.94 -0.31 -1.33
CA THR A 68 -12.28 -0.88 -1.09
C THR A 68 -12.15 -2.37 -0.83
N HIS A 69 -12.72 -2.84 0.30
CA HIS A 69 -12.65 -4.23 0.76
C HIS A 69 -11.21 -4.78 0.77
N ILE A 70 -10.27 -4.00 1.31
CA ILE A 70 -8.87 -4.42 1.39
C ILE A 70 -8.68 -5.31 2.61
N ARG A 71 -8.08 -6.47 2.38
CA ARG A 71 -7.63 -7.38 3.45
C ARG A 71 -6.14 -7.25 3.65
N PHE A 72 -5.73 -7.25 4.91
CA PHE A 72 -4.33 -7.30 5.31
C PHE A 72 -4.08 -8.71 5.87
N GLU A 73 -3.07 -9.40 5.37
CA GLU A 73 -2.79 -10.78 5.80
C GLU A 73 -2.24 -10.84 7.23
N ASP A 74 -1.42 -9.85 7.61
CA ASP A 74 -0.89 -9.65 8.96
C ASP A 74 -1.40 -8.31 9.51
N GLU A 75 -2.50 -8.38 10.26
CA GLU A 75 -3.09 -7.23 10.97
C GLU A 75 -2.33 -6.96 12.28
N ASP A 76 -1.08 -6.51 12.19
CA ASP A 76 -0.38 -5.93 13.34
C ASP A 76 -0.87 -4.47 13.57
N PRO A 77 -1.40 -4.13 14.76
CA PRO A 77 -1.75 -2.76 15.11
C PRO A 77 -0.64 -1.74 14.84
N GLU A 78 0.64 -2.08 15.06
CA GLU A 78 1.76 -1.18 14.80
C GLU A 78 1.91 -0.88 13.30
N GLY A 79 1.72 -1.91 12.46
CA GLY A 79 1.70 -1.75 11.02
C GLY A 79 0.55 -0.87 10.54
N VAL A 80 -0.64 -1.01 11.13
CA VAL A 80 -1.81 -0.19 10.79
C VAL A 80 -1.53 1.28 11.12
N ASP A 81 -1.00 1.56 12.31
CA ASP A 81 -0.67 2.92 12.74
C ASP A 81 0.40 3.55 11.83
N GLU A 82 1.42 2.79 11.45
CA GLU A 82 2.47 3.26 10.54
C GLU A 82 1.92 3.55 9.13
N PHE A 83 1.01 2.70 8.64
CA PHE A 83 0.31 2.88 7.37
C PHE A 83 -0.58 4.13 7.37
N LEU A 84 -1.41 4.32 8.40
CA LEU A 84 -2.22 5.53 8.57
C LEU A 84 -1.34 6.78 8.76
N GLY A 85 -0.21 6.64 9.46
CA GLY A 85 0.81 7.67 9.58
C GLY A 85 1.40 8.07 8.22
N ALA A 86 1.69 7.10 7.35
CA ALA A 86 2.17 7.37 6.00
C ALA A 86 1.14 8.09 5.13
N LEU A 87 -0.16 7.79 5.31
CA LEU A 87 -1.24 8.48 4.61
C LEU A 87 -1.42 9.93 5.11
N SER A 88 -1.29 10.16 6.41
CA SER A 88 -1.51 11.48 7.04
C SER A 88 -0.33 12.44 6.89
N THR A 89 0.90 11.94 6.82
CA THR A 89 2.11 12.76 6.63
C THR A 89 2.33 13.21 5.18
N ARG A 90 1.44 12.80 4.27
CA ARG A 90 1.60 12.96 2.82
C ARG A 90 0.91 14.20 2.27
N SER A 91 1.71 15.21 1.93
CA SER A 91 1.23 16.47 1.35
C SER A 91 0.68 16.37 -0.08
N THR A 92 0.98 15.29 -0.81
CA THR A 92 0.52 15.12 -2.20
C THR A 92 -0.83 14.44 -2.30
N LEU A 93 -1.28 13.72 -1.26
CA LEU A 93 -2.57 13.07 -1.26
C LEU A 93 -3.67 14.12 -1.10
N GLU A 94 -4.45 14.30 -2.15
CA GLU A 94 -5.61 15.20 -2.21
C GLU A 94 -6.90 14.48 -1.84
N ARG A 95 -6.96 13.16 -2.07
CA ARG A 95 -8.13 12.32 -1.77
C ARG A 95 -7.73 10.93 -1.30
N ILE A 96 -8.33 10.51 -0.19
CA ILE A 96 -8.24 9.15 0.34
C ILE A 96 -9.67 8.62 0.51
N ILE A 97 -9.96 7.46 -0.07
CA ILE A 97 -11.23 6.74 0.10
C ILE A 97 -10.89 5.37 0.69
N LEU A 98 -11.35 5.10 1.90
CA LEU A 98 -11.24 3.81 2.56
C LEU A 98 -12.65 3.27 2.78
N ASN A 99 -13.01 2.22 2.04
CA ASN A 99 -14.27 1.49 2.20
C ASN A 99 -13.94 0.08 2.70
N GLY A 100 -14.45 -0.25 3.88
CA GLY A 100 -14.23 -1.55 4.53
C GLY A 100 -15.07 -2.65 3.91
#